data_AF-A0A7C5TNL4-F1
#
_entry.id   AF-A0A7C5TNL4-F1
#
_cell.length_a   1.000
_cell.length_b   1.000
_cell.length_c   1.000
_cell.angle_alpha   90.00
_cell.angle_beta   90.00
_cell.angle_gamma   90.00
#
_symmetry.space_group_name_H-M   'P 1'
#
loop_
_entity.id
_entity.type
_entity.pdbx_description
1 polymer ?
#
loop_
_entity_poly.entity_id
_entity_poly.type
_entity_poly.pdbx_seq_one_letter_code
_entity_poly.pdbx_strand_id
1 'polypeptide(L)' 'MPRRERGPAVVVLSSLFPSAVRPRAGLFVRERMFRVARRLPLTVVSPVPWFPGQGLLRLLRPGYR' A
#
# COMPACT_ATOMS: atom_id res chain seq x y z
N MET A 1 10.92 -16.57 -8.05
CA MET A 1 10.04 -16.58 -6.85
C MET A 1 10.93 -16.55 -5.61
N PRO A 2 10.71 -15.62 -4.66
CA PRO A 2 11.45 -15.67 -3.41
C PRO A 2 11.20 -17.02 -2.72
N ARG A 3 12.28 -17.63 -2.26
CA ARG A 3 12.31 -18.96 -1.63
C ARG A 3 11.36 -18.92 -0.43
N ARG A 4 10.42 -19.89 -0.33
CA ARG A 4 9.56 -20.02 0.86
C ARG A 4 10.47 -20.34 2.05
N GLU A 5 10.86 -19.31 2.79
CA GLU A 5 11.45 -19.48 4.11
C GLU A 5 10.40 -20.17 4.97
N ARG A 6 10.74 -21.31 5.57
CA ARG A 6 9.80 -22.20 6.29
C ARG A 6 9.30 -21.62 7.64
N GLY A 7 9.39 -20.30 7.81
CA GLY A 7 9.01 -19.57 9.02
C GLY A 7 7.67 -18.83 8.88
N PRO A 8 7.11 -18.34 9.99
CA PRO A 8 5.88 -17.56 9.97
C PRO A 8 6.06 -16.26 9.18
N ALA A 9 5.05 -15.89 8.39
CA ALA A 9 5.00 -14.67 7.60
C ALA A 9 3.71 -13.89 7.90
N VAL A 10 3.77 -12.57 7.78
CA VAL A 10 2.63 -11.67 8.03
C VAL A 10 2.18 -11.00 6.74
N VAL A 11 0.87 -11.03 6.49
CA VAL A 11 0.21 -10.25 5.46
C VAL A 11 -0.65 -9.18 6.13
N VAL A 12 -0.41 -7.92 5.78
CA VAL A 12 -1.15 -6.77 6.32
C VAL A 12 -2.07 -6.23 5.25
N LEU A 13 -3.38 -6.23 5.51
CA LEU A 13 -4.38 -5.60 4.65
C LEU A 13 -4.69 -4.21 5.22
N SER A 14 -4.44 -3.14 4.44
CA SER A 14 -4.70 -1.76 4.89
C SER A 14 -5.05 -0.85 3.72
N SER A 15 -6.13 -0.06 3.82
CA SER A 15 -6.44 1.02 2.88
C SER A 15 -5.62 2.31 3.16
N LEU A 16 -5.02 2.39 4.35
CA LEU A 16 -4.17 3.48 4.82
C LEU A 16 -2.71 3.02 4.81
N PHE A 17 -2.14 2.94 3.60
CA PHE A 17 -0.71 2.77 3.40
C PHE A 17 -0.22 3.75 2.33
N PRO A 18 1.03 4.24 2.42
CA PRO A 18 1.56 5.16 1.42
C PRO A 18 1.48 4.57 0.00
N SER A 19 0.99 5.36 -0.93
CA SER A 19 0.95 5.04 -2.36
C SER A 19 1.38 6.27 -3.17
N ALA A 20 1.67 6.09 -4.46
CA ALA A 20 2.03 7.21 -5.34
C ALA A 20 0.97 8.33 -5.34
N VAL A 21 -0.31 7.98 -5.19
CA VAL A 21 -1.42 8.93 -5.15
C VAL A 21 -1.60 9.57 -3.75
N ARG A 22 -1.27 8.85 -2.68
CA ARG A 22 -1.40 9.30 -1.28
C ARG A 22 -0.11 9.00 -0.49
N PRO A 23 0.96 9.77 -0.68
CA PRO A 23 2.27 9.47 -0.08
C PRO A 23 2.28 9.60 1.46
N ARG A 24 1.37 10.40 2.03
CA ARG A 24 1.26 10.63 3.48
C ARG A 24 0.19 9.78 4.17
N ALA A 25 -0.56 8.95 3.43
CA ALA A 25 -1.60 8.11 4.03
C ALA A 25 -0.96 7.02 4.90
N GLY A 26 -1.42 6.89 6.15
CA GLY A 26 -1.02 5.77 7.01
C GLY A 26 0.48 5.74 7.35
N LEU A 27 1.15 6.89 7.48
CA LEU A 27 2.56 6.95 7.88
C LEU A 27 2.85 6.19 9.19
N PHE A 28 1.92 6.26 10.15
CA PHE A 28 2.01 5.49 11.40
C PHE A 28 1.93 3.98 11.17
N VAL A 29 1.08 3.52 10.24
CA VAL A 29 0.96 2.10 9.86
C VAL A 29 2.24 1.65 9.18
N ARG A 30 2.78 2.46 8.24
CA ARG A 30 4.08 2.20 7.61
C ARG A 30 5.18 2.05 8.65
N GLU A 31 5.34 3.03 9.53
CA GLU A 31 6.41 3.03 10.53
C GLU A 31 6.31 1.82 11.47
N ARG A 32 5.09 1.48 11.92
CA ARG A 32 4.86 0.30 12.76
C ARG A 32 5.21 -0.99 12.02
N MET A 33 4.75 -1.15 10.78
CA MET A 33 4.95 -2.37 10.00
C MET A 33 6.42 -2.52 9.56
N PHE A 34 7.15 -1.42 9.35
CA PHE A 34 8.59 -1.46 9.09
C PHE A 34 9.37 -2.08 10.25
N ARG A 35 8.96 -1.82 11.51
CA ARG A 35 9.59 -2.48 12.67
C ARG A 35 9.25 -3.96 12.76
N VAL A 36 8.04 -4.36 12.37
CA VAL A 36 7.64 -5.77 12.31
C VAL A 36 8.42 -6.50 11.21
N ALA A 37 8.62 -5.86 10.05
CA ALA A 37 9.40 -6.40 8.93
C ALA A 37 10.88 -6.67 9.29
N ARG A 38 11.42 -6.02 10.34
CA ARG A 38 12.75 -6.32 10.87
C ARG A 38 12.83 -7.63 11.65
N ARG A 39 11.69 -8.24 12.02
CA ARG A 39 11.62 -9.46 12.85
C ARG A 39 11.14 -10.68 12.08
N LEU A 40 10.32 -10.50 11.05
CA LEU A 40 9.79 -11.58 10.23
C LEU A 40 9.39 -11.10 8.83
N PRO A 41 9.29 -12.00 7.84
CA PRO A 41 8.78 -11.67 6.51
C PRO A 41 7.40 -11.02 6.57
N LEU A 42 7.27 -9.83 5.97
CA LEU A 42 6.05 -9.03 5.99
C LEU A 42 5.70 -8.52 4.58
N THR A 43 4.46 -8.75 4.16
CA THR A 43 3.89 -8.20 2.92
C THR A 43 2.71 -7.29 3.26
N VAL A 44 2.68 -6.09 2.70
CA VAL A 44 1.54 -5.18 2.84
C VAL A 44 0.76 -5.14 1.54
N VAL A 45 -0.54 -5.40 1.61
CA VAL A 45 -1.47 -5.25 0.48
C VAL A 45 -2.36 -4.04 0.79
N SER A 46 -2.20 -2.99 -0.02
CA SER A 46 -2.99 -1.76 0.09
C SER A 46 -3.76 -1.49 -1.19
N PRO A 47 -5.07 -1.80 -1.22
CA PRO A 47 -5.91 -1.49 -2.37
C PRO A 47 -5.89 0.01 -2.67
N VAL A 48 -5.61 0.36 -3.93
CA VAL A 48 -5.72 1.73 -4.44
C VAL A 48 -6.88 1.75 -5.42
N PRO A 49 -7.91 2.60 -5.21
CA PRO A 49 -8.96 2.79 -6.21
C PRO A 49 -8.34 3.21 -7.54
N TRP A 50 -8.70 2.51 -8.61
CA TRP A 50 -8.26 2.81 -9.97
C TRP A 50 -9.43 2.66 -10.94
N PHE A 51 -9.54 3.61 -11.86
CA PHE A 51 -10.54 3.58 -12.93
C PHE A 51 -9.86 3.94 -14.26
N PRO A 52 -10.09 3.18 -15.36
CA PRO A 52 -9.43 3.42 -16.64
C PRO A 52 -9.70 4.82 -17.23
N GLY A 53 -10.89 5.39 -16.99
CA GLY A 53 -11.25 6.74 -17.46
C GLY A 53 -10.77 7.88 -16.55
N GLN A 54 -9.97 7.60 -15.52
CA GLN A 54 -9.53 8.62 -14.55
C GLN A 54 -8.72 9.75 -15.20
N GLY A 55 -8.02 9.47 -16.31
CA GLY A 55 -7.34 10.50 -17.11
C GLY A 55 -8.31 11.50 -17.76
N LEU A 56 -9.39 11.01 -18.36
CA LEU A 56 -10.41 11.86 -18.98
C LEU A 56 -11.19 12.68 -17.95
N LEU A 57 -11.53 12.05 -16.81
CA LEU A 57 -12.14 12.74 -15.66
C LEU A 57 -11.26 13.85 -15.10
N ARG A 58 -9.93 13.66 -15.07
CA ARG A 58 -8.98 14.68 -14.62
C ARG A 58 -8.88 15.89 -15.54
N LEU A 59 -9.23 15.75 -16.82
CA LEU A 59 -9.31 16.87 -17.77
C LEU A 59 -10.50 17.80 -17.43
N LEU A 60 -11.62 17.22 -16.99
CA LEU A 60 -12.83 17.96 -16.61
C LEU A 60 -12.80 18.46 -15.16
N ARG A 61 -12.15 17.72 -14.25
CA ARG A 61 -11.98 18.07 -12.84
C ARG A 61 -10.55 17.76 -12.34
N PRO A 62 -9.64 18.75 -12.35
CA PRO A 62 -8.31 18.58 -11.78
C PRO A 62 -8.42 18.36 -10.27
N GLY A 63 -8.28 17.11 -9.83
CA GLY A 63 -8.39 16.73 -8.42
C GLY A 63 -9.26 15.50 -8.13
N TYR A 64 -9.93 14.92 -9.12
CA TYR A 64 -10.73 13.69 -8.95
C TYR A 64 -9.84 12.51 -8.48
N ARG A 65 -10.21 11.88 -7.36
CA ARG A 65 -9.44 10.84 -6.65
C ARG A 65 -10.29 9.62 -6.36
#